data_AF-A0A7X6HUM3-F1
#
_entry.id   AF-A0A7X6HUM3-F1
#
_cell.length_a   1.000
_cell.length_b   1.000
_cell.length_c   1.000
_cell.angle_alpha   90.00
_cell.angle_beta   90.00
_cell.angle_gamma   90.00
#
_symmetry.space_group_name_H-M   'P 1'
#
loop_
_entity.id
_entity.type
_entity.pdbx_description
1 polymer ?
#
loop_
_entity_poly.entity_id
_entity_poly.type
_entity_poly.pdbx_seq_one_letter_code
_entity_poly.pdbx_strand_id
1 'polypeptide(L)'
;AIIQLPDLVKRIDHAVHRPDGHPLKMDRWIASSFSQLLSSKDAEKTVAGIKATAEATYSSFIQKDLLRAFIGRSTIPIALEGKKCIIFKLDDQRRTVVGPLLAAAIHLCVVSNLSRVRSDPFVYCLDEFPSLKFDRMDQWANEYRSAGGVPIVGIQSLNQLYNLYGDKKGAAIASALSTHVLFNPGDFETAEKYSKRYGEVEVLVKNRSTGSSTGQQTSRSVNWSEQLQKKPLISPDEILRFPQGKCVITSPAYATGAEALFPYPLKIPVRPGDIKRAKESEQLWDSSIKPQLEKRAKALSVERQTGKLLDIDEELDKRIRFARALLPHPNDLEEPVTVADVKLPVNAAGANSLAEKIAVGNIRKKLKNLSLGDR
;
A
#
# COMPACT_ATOMS: atom_id res chain seq x y z
N ALA A 1 -12.14 8.55 18.59
CA ALA A 1 -12.72 9.78 19.16
C ALA A 1 -14.10 10.07 18.58
N ILE A 2 -14.24 10.47 17.31
CA ILE A 2 -15.54 10.85 16.70
C ILE A 2 -16.59 9.73 16.79
N ILE A 3 -16.27 8.51 16.34
CA ILE A 3 -17.22 7.39 16.31
C ILE A 3 -17.74 7.04 17.72
N GLN A 4 -16.90 7.21 18.73
CA GLN A 4 -17.22 6.90 20.13
C GLN A 4 -18.05 7.99 20.83
N LEU A 5 -18.31 9.12 20.18
CA LEU A 5 -19.16 10.14 20.77
C LEU A 5 -20.57 9.58 21.05
N PRO A 6 -21.16 9.91 22.21
CA PRO A 6 -22.56 9.62 22.48
C PRO A 6 -23.44 10.44 21.53
N ASP A 7 -24.58 9.89 21.13
CA ASP A 7 -25.54 10.55 20.23
C ASP A 7 -24.91 11.09 18.94
N LEU A 8 -23.90 10.39 18.40
CA LEU A 8 -23.14 10.81 17.22
C LEU A 8 -24.04 11.24 16.05
N VAL A 9 -25.12 10.50 15.79
CA VAL A 9 -26.04 10.82 14.68
C VAL A 9 -26.76 12.14 14.91
N LYS A 10 -27.24 12.41 16.13
CA LYS A 10 -27.85 13.69 16.48
C LYS A 10 -26.84 14.84 16.39
N ARG A 11 -25.59 14.60 16.80
CA ARG A 11 -24.51 15.59 16.68
C ARG A 11 -24.19 15.93 15.22
N ILE A 12 -24.15 14.92 14.34
CA ILE A 12 -23.94 15.13 12.90
C ILE A 12 -25.16 15.83 12.28
N ASP A 13 -26.37 15.39 12.61
CA ASP A 13 -27.63 16.01 12.13
C ASP A 13 -27.69 17.49 12.51
N HIS A 14 -27.36 17.81 13.77
CA HIS A 14 -27.26 19.18 14.25
C HIS A 14 -26.20 19.97 13.48
N ALA A 15 -25.00 19.41 13.27
CA ALA A 15 -23.92 20.09 12.55
C ALA A 15 -24.27 20.40 11.08
N VAL A 16 -25.07 19.55 10.43
CA VAL A 16 -25.53 19.74 9.05
C VAL A 16 -26.63 20.81 8.96
N HIS A 17 -27.57 20.83 9.90
CA HIS A 17 -28.72 21.73 9.89
C HIS A 17 -28.48 23.11 10.54
N ARG A 18 -27.24 23.44 10.91
CA ARG A 18 -26.92 24.77 11.46
C ARG A 18 -27.27 25.90 10.48
N PRO A 19 -27.58 27.11 10.98
CA PRO A 19 -27.80 28.29 10.14
C PRO A 19 -26.59 28.56 9.24
N ASP A 20 -26.85 29.05 8.02
CA ASP A 20 -25.77 29.49 7.12
C ASP A 20 -24.91 30.58 7.78
N GLY A 21 -23.59 30.45 7.64
CA GLY A 21 -22.62 31.34 8.31
C GLY A 21 -22.24 30.93 9.74
N HIS A 22 -22.88 29.91 10.33
CA HIS A 22 -22.45 29.41 11.64
C HIS A 22 -21.04 28.79 11.55
N PRO A 23 -20.09 29.14 12.44
CA PRO A 23 -18.68 28.74 12.33
C PRO A 23 -18.46 27.22 12.37
N LEU A 24 -19.34 26.50 13.06
CA LEU A 24 -19.33 25.04 13.16
C LEU A 24 -20.31 24.34 12.18
N LYS A 25 -20.91 25.05 11.22
CA LYS A 25 -21.76 24.40 10.21
C LYS A 25 -20.90 23.44 9.39
N MET A 26 -21.39 22.21 9.22
CA MET A 26 -20.72 21.23 8.40
C MET A 26 -20.77 21.66 6.93
N ASP A 27 -19.63 21.60 6.24
CA ASP A 27 -19.56 21.85 4.81
C ASP A 27 -20.51 20.92 4.05
N ARG A 28 -21.19 21.47 3.03
CA ARG A 28 -22.23 20.75 2.28
C ARG A 28 -21.70 19.49 1.60
N TRP A 29 -20.45 19.49 1.13
CA TRP A 29 -19.83 18.34 0.50
C TRP A 29 -19.47 17.27 1.53
N ILE A 30 -19.04 17.67 2.73
CA ILE A 30 -18.81 16.74 3.85
C ILE A 30 -20.14 16.13 4.32
N ALA A 31 -21.19 16.94 4.47
CA ALA A 31 -22.52 16.50 4.88
C ALA A 31 -23.09 15.42 3.94
N SER A 32 -22.85 15.53 2.63
CA SER A 32 -23.31 14.55 1.64
C SER A 32 -22.80 13.13 1.91
N SER A 33 -21.56 13.01 2.42
CA SER A 33 -20.93 11.73 2.79
C SER A 33 -21.63 11.04 3.96
N PHE A 34 -22.40 11.78 4.77
CA PHE A 34 -23.16 11.25 5.91
C PHE A 34 -24.64 10.99 5.60
N SER A 35 -25.09 11.20 4.36
CA SER A 35 -26.50 11.05 3.96
C SER A 35 -27.11 9.71 4.37
N GLN A 36 -26.41 8.59 4.18
CA GLN A 36 -26.88 7.25 4.54
C GLN A 36 -27.01 7.04 6.07
N LEU A 37 -26.14 7.67 6.84
CA LEU A 37 -26.20 7.63 8.31
C LEU A 37 -27.37 8.50 8.81
N LEU A 38 -27.56 9.67 8.20
CA LEU A 38 -28.63 10.62 8.53
C LEU A 38 -30.01 10.13 8.09
N SER A 39 -30.12 9.44 6.96
CA SER A 39 -31.39 8.84 6.50
C SER A 39 -31.89 7.75 7.44
N SER A 40 -30.98 7.17 8.24
CA SER A 40 -31.27 6.12 9.21
C SER A 40 -31.41 6.67 10.64
N LYS A 41 -31.49 7.99 10.84
CA LYS A 41 -31.40 8.63 12.16
C LYS A 41 -32.41 8.12 13.20
N ASP A 42 -33.61 7.78 12.76
CA ASP A 42 -34.69 7.29 13.61
C ASP A 42 -34.67 5.74 13.77
N ALA A 43 -33.80 5.06 13.01
CA ALA A 43 -33.64 3.61 13.04
C ALA A 43 -32.41 3.24 13.89
N GLU A 44 -32.58 3.23 15.22
CA GLU A 44 -31.49 2.98 16.19
C GLU A 44 -30.70 1.69 15.90
N LYS A 45 -31.38 0.60 15.51
CA LYS A 45 -30.72 -0.67 15.16
C LYS A 45 -29.80 -0.56 13.95
N THR A 46 -30.22 0.19 12.93
CA THR A 46 -29.43 0.41 11.70
C THR A 46 -28.23 1.30 11.99
N VAL A 47 -28.43 2.38 12.76
CA VAL A 47 -27.35 3.27 13.22
C VAL A 47 -26.31 2.50 14.04
N ALA A 48 -26.77 1.68 14.99
CA ALA A 48 -25.89 0.84 15.80
C ALA A 48 -25.09 -0.14 14.92
N GLY A 49 -25.72 -0.73 13.91
CA GLY A 49 -25.05 -1.59 12.91
C GLY A 49 -23.95 -0.85 12.16
N ILE A 50 -24.26 0.32 11.58
CA ILE A 50 -23.28 1.15 10.84
C ILE A 50 -22.11 1.54 11.76
N LYS A 51 -22.41 1.98 12.98
CA LYS A 51 -21.39 2.35 13.97
C LYS A 51 -20.51 1.15 14.34
N ALA A 52 -21.10 -0.02 14.58
CA ALA A 52 -20.36 -1.24 14.91
C ALA A 52 -19.43 -1.67 13.77
N THR A 53 -19.89 -1.61 12.51
CA THR A 53 -19.05 -1.89 11.35
C THR A 53 -17.88 -0.92 11.25
N ALA A 54 -18.13 0.38 11.41
CA ALA A 54 -17.07 1.38 11.40
C ALA A 54 -16.07 1.18 12.56
N GLU A 55 -16.55 0.93 13.77
CA GLU A 55 -15.70 0.63 14.93
C GLU A 55 -14.85 -0.60 14.69
N ALA A 56 -15.41 -1.67 14.10
CA ALA A 56 -14.65 -2.88 13.77
C ALA A 56 -13.52 -2.59 12.77
N THR A 57 -13.79 -1.79 11.73
CA THR A 57 -12.76 -1.38 10.76
C THR A 57 -11.62 -0.61 11.43
N TYR A 58 -11.95 0.36 12.28
CA TYR A 58 -10.94 1.24 12.89
C TYR A 58 -10.26 0.64 14.12
N SER A 59 -10.86 -0.34 14.79
CA SER A 59 -10.30 -0.95 16.02
C SER A 59 -8.93 -1.57 15.78
N SER A 60 -8.68 -2.07 14.58
CA SER A 60 -7.38 -2.56 14.15
C SER A 60 -6.26 -1.53 14.39
N PHE A 61 -6.52 -0.24 14.14
CA PHE A 61 -5.56 0.86 14.29
C PHE A 61 -5.37 1.35 15.74
N ILE A 62 -6.24 0.95 16.68
CA ILE A 62 -6.24 1.40 18.08
C ILE A 62 -5.45 0.41 18.96
N GLN A 63 -4.35 -0.13 18.44
CA GLN A 63 -3.40 -0.91 19.23
C GLN A 63 -2.42 0.04 19.93
N LYS A 64 -2.16 -0.16 21.23
CA LYS A 64 -1.32 0.72 22.06
C LYS A 64 0.04 1.04 21.42
N ASP A 65 0.63 0.04 20.76
CA ASP A 65 1.94 0.15 20.14
C ASP A 65 1.94 0.96 18.84
N LEU A 66 0.84 0.91 18.08
CA LEU A 66 0.71 1.62 16.80
C LEU A 66 0.11 3.02 16.98
N LEU A 67 -0.68 3.22 18.02
CA LEU A 67 -1.41 4.46 18.26
C LEU A 67 -0.49 5.69 18.31
N ARG A 68 0.74 5.53 18.84
CA ARG A 68 1.77 6.58 18.84
C ARG A 68 2.14 7.05 17.44
N ALA A 69 2.14 6.16 16.44
CA ALA A 69 2.46 6.50 15.06
C ALA A 69 1.33 7.27 14.35
N PHE A 70 0.10 7.20 14.87
CA PHE A 70 -1.09 7.86 14.30
C PHE A 70 -1.43 9.19 14.99
N ILE A 71 -0.70 9.54 16.04
CA ILE A 71 -0.94 10.70 16.88
C ILE A 71 0.11 11.77 16.57
N GLY A 72 -0.34 12.90 16.01
CA GLY A 72 0.49 14.08 15.79
C GLY A 72 0.66 14.44 14.32
N ARG A 73 1.72 15.19 14.01
CA ARG A 73 2.03 15.59 12.64
C ARG A 73 2.74 14.44 11.92
N SER A 74 2.29 14.14 10.70
CA SER A 74 2.98 13.17 9.84
C SER A 74 4.43 13.60 9.61
N THR A 75 5.33 12.62 9.71
CA THR A 75 6.76 12.80 9.42
C THR A 75 7.13 12.34 8.01
N ILE A 76 6.16 11.81 7.25
CA ILE A 76 6.34 11.34 5.89
C ILE A 76 6.29 12.56 4.95
N PRO A 77 7.38 12.90 4.25
CA PRO A 77 7.36 14.00 3.29
C PRO A 77 6.64 13.56 2.02
N ILE A 78 5.36 13.92 1.91
CA ILE A 78 4.50 13.53 0.78
C ILE A 78 5.03 14.09 -0.55
N ALA A 79 5.58 15.31 -0.54
CA ALA A 79 6.26 15.90 -1.69
C ALA A 79 7.78 15.69 -1.59
N LEU A 80 8.35 15.02 -2.59
CA LEU A 80 9.78 14.75 -2.69
C LEU A 80 10.44 15.72 -3.67
N GLU A 81 11.44 16.43 -3.16
CA GLU A 81 12.26 17.38 -3.91
C GLU A 81 13.74 17.05 -3.70
N GLY A 82 14.50 17.09 -4.79
CA GLY A 82 15.92 16.75 -4.81
C GLY A 82 16.18 15.25 -4.56
N LYS A 83 17.40 14.93 -4.10
CA LYS A 83 17.86 13.55 -3.88
C LYS A 83 17.34 13.00 -2.55
N LYS A 84 16.07 12.59 -2.53
CA LYS A 84 15.42 11.97 -1.36
C LYS A 84 14.93 10.57 -1.70
N CYS A 85 15.06 9.66 -0.73
CA CYS A 85 14.52 8.30 -0.79
C CYS A 85 13.68 8.05 0.46
N ILE A 86 12.47 7.52 0.27
CA ILE A 86 11.63 7.03 1.37
C ILE A 86 11.55 5.51 1.23
N ILE A 87 11.81 4.81 2.32
CA ILE A 87 11.68 3.36 2.40
C ILE A 87 10.49 3.06 3.31
N PHE A 88 9.49 2.38 2.76
CA PHE A 88 8.37 1.85 3.53
C PHE A 88 8.64 0.38 3.82
N LYS A 89 8.66 0.01 5.10
CA LYS A 89 8.78 -1.39 5.53
C LYS A 89 7.43 -1.85 6.07
N LEU A 90 6.91 -2.93 5.50
CA LEU A 90 5.74 -3.61 6.02
C LEU A 90 6.17 -4.50 7.20
N ASP A 91 5.43 -4.40 8.30
CA ASP A 91 5.57 -5.31 9.43
C ASP A 91 4.70 -6.54 9.18
N ASP A 92 5.33 -7.69 8.99
CA ASP A 92 4.64 -8.95 8.67
C ASP A 92 3.68 -9.38 9.78
N GLN A 93 4.03 -9.16 11.05
CA GLN A 93 3.17 -9.55 12.18
C GLN A 93 1.90 -8.70 12.26
N ARG A 94 1.99 -7.45 11.82
CA ARG A 94 0.92 -6.44 11.93
C ARG A 94 0.35 -6.07 10.57
N ARG A 95 0.58 -6.90 9.56
CA ARG A 95 0.29 -6.62 8.16
C ARG A 95 -1.16 -6.22 7.89
N THR A 96 -2.11 -6.90 8.52
CA THR A 96 -3.56 -6.63 8.36
C THR A 96 -3.93 -5.23 8.85
N VAL A 97 -3.23 -4.71 9.86
CA VAL A 97 -3.44 -3.39 10.42
C VAL A 97 -2.64 -2.34 9.66
N VAL A 98 -1.35 -2.58 9.46
CA VAL A 98 -0.41 -1.57 8.96
C VAL A 98 -0.43 -1.46 7.43
N GLY A 99 -0.79 -2.54 6.73
CA GLY A 99 -0.83 -2.60 5.26
C GLY A 99 -1.68 -1.51 4.61
N PRO A 100 -2.96 -1.32 4.98
CA PRO A 100 -3.80 -0.27 4.41
C PRO A 100 -3.22 1.15 4.58
N LEU A 101 -2.51 1.40 5.69
CA LEU A 101 -1.89 2.70 5.95
C LEU A 101 -0.64 2.93 5.09
N LEU A 102 0.20 1.91 4.94
CA LEU A 102 1.33 1.99 4.02
C LEU A 102 0.84 2.19 2.59
N ALA A 103 -0.20 1.46 2.18
CA ALA A 103 -0.81 1.62 0.87
C ALA A 103 -1.32 3.06 0.67
N ALA A 104 -2.00 3.64 1.67
CA ALA A 104 -2.45 5.03 1.63
C ALA A 104 -1.29 6.04 1.59
N ALA A 105 -0.24 5.84 2.39
CA ALA A 105 0.93 6.72 2.40
C ALA A 105 1.69 6.67 1.07
N ILE A 106 1.92 5.49 0.52
CA ILE A 106 2.54 5.29 -0.80
C ILE A 106 1.66 5.94 -1.87
N HIS A 107 0.34 5.73 -1.83
CA HIS A 107 -0.60 6.36 -2.75
C HIS A 107 -0.50 7.88 -2.72
N LEU A 108 -0.50 8.49 -1.54
CA LEU A 108 -0.36 9.94 -1.40
C LEU A 108 0.98 10.43 -1.94
N CYS A 109 2.08 9.72 -1.67
CA CYS A 109 3.40 10.05 -2.22
C CYS A 109 3.41 9.99 -3.75
N VAL A 110 2.87 8.93 -4.35
CA VAL A 110 2.83 8.78 -5.82
C VAL A 110 1.97 9.89 -6.43
N VAL A 111 0.74 10.05 -5.98
CA VAL A 111 -0.21 11.03 -6.53
C VAL A 111 0.31 12.46 -6.34
N SER A 112 0.83 12.82 -5.17
CA SER A 112 1.26 14.20 -4.91
C SER A 112 2.51 14.59 -5.71
N ASN A 113 3.37 13.62 -6.05
CA ASN A 113 4.56 13.89 -6.86
C ASN A 113 4.28 13.85 -8.36
N LEU A 114 3.30 13.06 -8.81
CA LEU A 114 3.03 12.81 -10.24
C LEU A 114 1.76 13.48 -10.77
N SER A 115 0.96 14.12 -9.91
CA SER A 115 -0.13 15.02 -10.34
C SER A 115 0.37 16.26 -11.11
N ARG A 116 1.67 16.51 -11.09
CA ARG A 116 2.35 17.57 -11.85
C ARG A 116 3.50 16.97 -12.64
N VAL A 117 3.77 17.52 -13.82
CA VAL A 117 4.92 17.11 -14.62
C VAL A 117 6.20 17.49 -13.88
N ARG A 118 7.08 16.50 -13.69
CA ARG A 118 8.38 16.69 -13.06
C ARG A 118 9.48 16.80 -14.12
N SER A 119 10.49 17.60 -13.82
CA SER A 119 11.74 17.62 -14.61
C SER A 119 12.66 16.46 -14.24
N ASP A 120 12.53 15.91 -13.04
CA ASP A 120 13.32 14.82 -12.50
C ASP A 120 12.50 13.53 -12.33
N PRO A 121 13.08 12.35 -12.59
CA PRO A 121 12.36 11.09 -12.54
C PRO A 121 11.95 10.74 -11.10
N PHE A 122 10.69 10.38 -10.93
CA PHE A 122 10.18 9.85 -9.67
C PHE A 122 10.08 8.32 -9.77
N VAL A 123 11.07 7.64 -9.17
CA VAL A 123 11.13 6.18 -9.15
C VAL A 123 10.37 5.66 -7.93
N TYR A 124 9.45 4.73 -8.15
CA TYR A 124 8.79 4.01 -7.07
C TYR A 124 8.97 2.51 -7.27
N CYS A 125 9.65 1.90 -6.31
CA CYS A 125 9.94 0.48 -6.27
C CYS A 125 8.95 -0.22 -5.34
N LEU A 126 8.14 -1.11 -5.88
CA LEU A 126 7.20 -1.93 -5.13
C LEU A 126 7.75 -3.35 -5.08
N ASP A 127 8.49 -3.64 -4.01
CA ASP A 127 8.96 -4.99 -3.72
C ASP A 127 7.77 -5.84 -3.26
N GLU A 128 7.62 -7.01 -3.88
CA GLU A 128 6.44 -7.88 -3.76
C GLU A 128 5.10 -7.12 -3.92
N PHE A 129 4.83 -6.63 -5.12
CA PHE A 129 3.64 -5.83 -5.43
C PHE A 129 2.30 -6.44 -5.01
N PRO A 130 2.04 -7.77 -5.16
CA PRO A 130 0.84 -8.40 -4.63
C PRO A 130 0.69 -8.27 -3.09
N SER A 131 1.71 -7.79 -2.38
CA SER A 131 1.60 -7.61 -0.94
C SER A 131 0.71 -6.48 -0.48
N LEU A 132 0.58 -5.43 -1.30
CA LEU A 132 -0.27 -4.27 -1.03
C LEU A 132 -1.16 -4.00 -2.24
N LYS A 133 -2.46 -3.84 -2.00
CA LYS A 133 -3.40 -3.52 -3.06
C LYS A 133 -3.48 -2.01 -3.28
N PHE A 134 -3.29 -1.59 -4.53
CA PHE A 134 -3.38 -0.20 -4.98
C PHE A 134 -4.45 -0.10 -6.07
N ASP A 135 -5.63 0.42 -5.71
CA ASP A 135 -6.79 0.43 -6.62
C ASP A 135 -6.57 1.17 -7.95
N ARG A 136 -5.60 2.10 -7.99
CA ARG A 136 -5.26 2.94 -9.14
C ARG A 136 -3.93 2.57 -9.81
N MET A 137 -3.41 1.36 -9.59
CA MET A 137 -2.09 0.99 -10.14
C MET A 137 -2.04 1.03 -11.67
N ASP A 138 -3.09 0.58 -12.34
CA ASP A 138 -3.25 0.64 -13.79
C ASP A 138 -3.18 2.08 -14.30
N GLN A 139 -3.84 3.01 -13.60
CA GLN A 139 -3.76 4.44 -13.87
C GLN A 139 -2.33 4.96 -13.68
N TRP A 140 -1.66 4.60 -12.58
CA TRP A 140 -0.30 5.05 -12.29
C TRP A 140 0.69 4.61 -13.36
N ALA A 141 0.60 3.35 -13.79
CA ALA A 141 1.51 2.80 -14.78
C ALA A 141 1.34 3.45 -16.17
N ASN A 142 0.13 3.86 -16.53
CA ASN A 142 -0.17 4.45 -17.84
C ASN A 142 -0.04 5.98 -17.86
N GLU A 143 -0.70 6.68 -16.94
CA GLU A 143 -0.85 8.13 -16.98
C GLU A 143 0.38 8.87 -16.45
N TYR A 144 0.98 8.38 -15.37
CA TYR A 144 2.10 9.09 -14.74
C TYR A 144 3.44 8.92 -15.45
N ARG A 145 3.48 8.10 -16.51
CA ARG A 145 4.66 7.96 -17.38
C ARG A 145 5.08 9.30 -18.00
N SER A 146 4.12 10.10 -18.47
CA SER A 146 4.39 11.42 -19.06
C SER A 146 4.76 12.47 -18.01
N ALA A 147 4.38 12.26 -16.75
CA ALA A 147 4.70 13.14 -15.62
C ALA A 147 6.09 12.89 -15.01
N GLY A 148 6.84 11.90 -15.52
CA GLY A 148 8.17 11.53 -15.02
C GLY A 148 8.17 10.35 -14.04
N GLY A 149 7.07 9.62 -13.91
CA GLY A 149 6.95 8.43 -13.07
C GLY A 149 7.65 7.21 -13.68
N VAL A 150 8.44 6.51 -12.86
CA VAL A 150 9.17 5.30 -13.24
C VAL A 150 8.80 4.17 -12.28
N PRO A 151 7.76 3.37 -12.57
CA PRO A 151 7.42 2.18 -11.79
C PRO A 151 8.49 1.09 -11.92
N ILE A 152 8.92 0.53 -10.80
CA ILE A 152 9.66 -0.74 -10.74
C ILE A 152 8.87 -1.68 -9.83
N VAL A 153 8.38 -2.78 -10.39
CA VAL A 153 7.40 -3.66 -9.73
C VAL A 153 7.95 -5.07 -9.67
N GLY A 154 8.16 -5.59 -8.45
CA GLY A 154 8.53 -6.99 -8.21
C GLY A 154 7.27 -7.85 -8.04
N ILE A 155 7.20 -8.98 -8.74
CA ILE A 155 6.09 -9.94 -8.64
C ILE A 155 6.71 -11.34 -8.61
N GLN A 156 6.35 -12.15 -7.60
CA GLN A 156 6.77 -13.56 -7.55
C GLN A 156 6.00 -14.43 -8.54
N SER A 157 4.67 -14.28 -8.60
CA SER A 157 3.81 -15.06 -9.50
C SER A 157 2.74 -14.17 -10.15
N LEU A 158 2.57 -14.32 -11.46
CA LEU A 158 1.48 -13.64 -12.18
C LEU A 158 0.10 -14.09 -11.69
N ASN A 159 -0.03 -15.33 -11.20
CA ASN A 159 -1.28 -15.83 -10.66
C ASN A 159 -1.69 -15.09 -9.38
N GLN A 160 -0.73 -14.68 -8.54
CA GLN A 160 -1.02 -13.82 -7.38
C GLN A 160 -1.52 -12.43 -7.81
N LEU A 161 -0.95 -11.87 -8.88
CA LEU A 161 -1.41 -10.60 -9.45
C LEU A 161 -2.86 -10.71 -9.96
N TYR A 162 -3.17 -11.76 -10.72
CA TYR A 162 -4.51 -11.98 -11.27
C TYR A 162 -5.54 -12.27 -10.18
N ASN A 163 -5.19 -13.03 -9.14
CA ASN A 163 -6.08 -13.26 -8.00
C ASN A 163 -6.38 -11.96 -7.24
N LEU A 164 -5.41 -11.06 -7.09
CA LEU A 164 -5.58 -9.83 -6.32
C LEU A 164 -6.39 -8.74 -7.05
N TYR A 165 -6.17 -8.59 -8.36
CA TYR A 165 -6.78 -7.53 -9.18
C TYR A 165 -7.89 -8.03 -10.11
N GLY A 166 -8.04 -9.35 -10.27
CA GLY A 166 -8.83 -9.98 -11.33
C GLY A 166 -8.05 -10.04 -12.64
N ASP A 167 -8.40 -10.99 -13.51
CA ASP A 167 -7.68 -11.28 -14.77
C ASP A 167 -7.53 -10.04 -15.66
N LYS A 168 -8.64 -9.29 -15.85
CA LYS A 168 -8.66 -8.11 -16.73
C LYS A 168 -7.73 -7.01 -16.23
N LYS A 169 -7.82 -6.63 -14.96
CA LYS A 169 -6.99 -5.55 -14.39
C LYS A 169 -5.54 -5.99 -14.23
N GLY A 170 -5.30 -7.22 -13.79
CA GLY A 170 -3.93 -7.73 -13.66
C GLY A 170 -3.23 -7.82 -15.02
N ALA A 171 -3.94 -8.23 -16.08
CA ALA A 171 -3.42 -8.19 -17.45
C ALA A 171 -3.12 -6.75 -17.91
N ALA A 172 -4.00 -5.79 -17.60
CA ALA A 172 -3.78 -4.38 -17.91
C ALA A 172 -2.54 -3.82 -17.20
N ILE A 173 -2.34 -4.12 -15.91
CA ILE A 173 -1.14 -3.72 -15.15
C ILE A 173 0.12 -4.34 -15.77
N ALA A 174 0.11 -5.65 -16.03
CA ALA A 174 1.26 -6.35 -16.61
C ALA A 174 1.61 -5.83 -18.03
N SER A 175 0.61 -5.40 -18.81
CA SER A 175 0.80 -4.84 -20.14
C SER A 175 1.29 -3.38 -20.12
N ALA A 176 0.86 -2.58 -19.13
CA ALA A 176 1.29 -1.18 -18.99
C ALA A 176 2.79 -1.08 -18.67
N LEU A 177 3.32 -2.06 -17.95
CA LEU A 177 4.75 -2.20 -17.68
C LEU A 177 5.44 -2.78 -18.91
N SER A 178 6.06 -1.93 -19.72
CA SER A 178 6.62 -2.35 -21.01
C SER A 178 7.93 -3.14 -20.92
N THR A 179 8.70 -2.93 -19.84
CA THR A 179 9.99 -3.60 -19.62
C THR A 179 9.82 -4.75 -18.64
N HIS A 180 10.21 -5.97 -19.04
CA HIS A 180 10.07 -7.18 -18.25
C HIS A 180 11.43 -7.78 -17.97
N VAL A 181 11.66 -8.20 -16.73
CA VAL A 181 12.83 -8.96 -16.29
C VAL A 181 12.34 -10.27 -15.73
N LEU A 182 12.43 -11.34 -16.53
CA LEU A 182 11.94 -12.66 -16.15
C LEU A 182 13.06 -13.49 -15.52
N PHE A 183 12.95 -13.76 -14.23
CA PHE A 183 13.72 -14.81 -13.54
C PHE A 183 12.96 -16.15 -13.64
N ASN A 184 13.42 -17.17 -12.92
CA ASN A 184 12.65 -18.40 -12.77
C ASN A 184 11.30 -18.10 -12.10
N PRO A 185 10.15 -18.27 -12.78
CA PRO A 185 8.85 -17.95 -12.22
C PRO A 185 8.34 -19.00 -11.22
N GLY A 186 8.95 -20.19 -11.17
CA GLY A 186 8.52 -21.29 -10.30
C GLY A 186 7.27 -22.04 -10.77
N ASP A 187 6.50 -21.50 -11.72
CA ASP A 187 5.33 -22.15 -12.32
C ASP A 187 5.42 -22.26 -13.85
N PHE A 188 4.91 -23.37 -14.39
CA PHE A 188 4.97 -23.68 -15.82
C PHE A 188 4.09 -22.76 -16.67
N GLU A 189 2.94 -22.33 -16.15
CA GLU A 189 1.98 -21.48 -16.86
C GLU A 189 2.61 -20.12 -17.23
N THR A 190 3.28 -19.48 -16.27
CA THR A 190 4.04 -18.25 -16.49
C THR A 190 5.20 -18.50 -17.46
N ALA A 191 5.95 -19.60 -17.30
CA ALA A 191 7.04 -19.93 -18.21
C ALA A 191 6.56 -20.13 -19.65
N GLU A 192 5.44 -20.83 -19.86
CA GLU A 192 4.83 -21.04 -21.17
C GLU A 192 4.36 -19.73 -21.78
N LYS A 193 3.72 -18.86 -20.99
CA LYS A 193 3.27 -17.54 -21.43
C LYS A 193 4.43 -16.67 -21.92
N TYR A 194 5.55 -16.66 -21.20
CA TYR A 194 6.73 -15.91 -21.62
C TYR A 194 7.47 -16.57 -22.80
N SER A 195 7.56 -17.90 -22.85
CA SER A 195 8.08 -18.63 -24.02
C SER A 195 7.33 -18.24 -25.30
N LYS A 196 6.00 -18.28 -25.27
CA LYS A 196 5.14 -17.83 -26.39
C LYS A 196 5.36 -16.35 -26.71
N ARG A 197 5.55 -15.51 -25.70
CA ARG A 197 5.83 -14.07 -25.89
C ARG A 197 7.17 -13.81 -26.57
N TYR A 198 8.19 -14.63 -26.29
CA TYR A 198 9.50 -14.52 -26.93
C TYR A 198 9.52 -15.04 -28.37
N GLY A 199 8.49 -15.80 -28.75
CA GLY A 199 8.29 -16.30 -30.11
C GLY A 199 9.04 -17.59 -30.40
N GLU A 200 9.01 -17.96 -31.67
CA GLU A 200 9.59 -19.20 -32.19
C GLU A 200 10.64 -18.89 -33.25
N VAL A 201 11.59 -19.81 -33.41
CA VAL A 201 12.61 -19.80 -34.45
C VAL A 201 12.48 -21.03 -35.33
N GLU A 202 12.68 -20.85 -36.63
CA GLU A 202 12.77 -21.95 -37.58
C GLU A 202 14.19 -22.52 -37.58
N VAL A 203 14.30 -23.82 -37.31
CA VAL A 203 15.57 -24.54 -37.25
C VAL A 203 15.57 -25.62 -38.32
N LEU A 204 16.59 -25.61 -39.18
CA LEU A 204 16.81 -26.68 -40.16
C LEU A 204 17.46 -27.88 -39.45
N VAL A 205 16.70 -28.95 -39.27
CA VAL A 205 17.17 -30.20 -38.69
C VAL A 205 17.65 -31.10 -39.81
N LYS A 206 18.94 -31.46 -39.81
CA LYS A 206 19.53 -32.40 -40.75
C LYS A 206 19.68 -33.76 -40.07
N ASN A 207 18.90 -34.74 -40.51
CA ASN A 207 18.98 -36.11 -40.02
C ASN A 207 19.85 -36.95 -40.97
N ARG A 208 20.81 -37.67 -40.38
CA ARG A 208 21.65 -38.63 -41.08
C ARG A 208 21.23 -40.04 -40.70
N SER A 209 20.79 -40.82 -41.67
CA SER A 209 20.49 -42.24 -41.48
C SER A 209 21.54 -43.09 -42.19
N THR A 210 22.14 -44.06 -41.48
CA THR A 210 23.10 -45.01 -42.07
C THR A 210 22.49 -46.40 -42.10
N GLY A 211 22.30 -46.94 -43.30
CA GLY A 211 21.88 -48.31 -43.53
C GLY A 211 23.09 -49.22 -43.76
N SER A 212 23.08 -50.40 -43.18
CA SER A 212 24.08 -51.45 -43.41
C SER A 212 23.34 -52.73 -43.78
N SER A 213 23.54 -53.22 -45.01
CA SER A 213 23.00 -54.51 -45.44
C SER A 213 24.09 -55.58 -45.39
N THR A 214 23.87 -56.65 -44.63
CA THR A 214 24.78 -57.82 -44.58
C THR A 214 24.29 -58.89 -45.55
N GLY A 215 24.86 -58.90 -46.76
CA GLY A 215 24.72 -59.97 -47.77
C GLY A 215 26.09 -60.33 -48.35
N GLN A 216 26.14 -61.04 -49.49
CA GLN A 216 27.39 -61.50 -50.15
C GLN A 216 28.40 -60.37 -50.46
N GLN A 217 27.93 -59.11 -50.56
CA GLN A 217 28.76 -57.90 -50.50
C GLN A 217 28.18 -56.93 -49.47
N THR A 218 29.03 -56.44 -48.58
CA THR A 218 28.66 -55.42 -47.58
C THR A 218 28.48 -54.07 -48.27
N SER A 219 27.27 -53.52 -48.25
CA SER A 219 26.99 -52.16 -48.73
C SER A 219 26.59 -51.26 -47.55
N ARG A 220 27.17 -50.05 -47.50
CA ARG A 220 26.78 -48.99 -46.56
C ARG A 220 26.14 -47.86 -47.34
N SER A 221 24.90 -47.52 -47.02
CA SER A 221 24.21 -46.35 -47.56
C SER A 221 24.10 -45.28 -46.48
N VAL A 222 24.28 -44.02 -46.88
CA VAL A 222 24.08 -42.86 -46.01
C VAL A 222 23.02 -42.00 -46.66
N ASN A 223 21.88 -41.82 -46.01
CA ASN A 223 20.81 -40.94 -46.45
C ASN A 223 20.78 -39.69 -45.57
N TRP A 224 20.57 -38.53 -46.17
CA TRP A 224 20.42 -37.25 -45.48
C TRP A 224 19.01 -36.73 -45.74
N SER A 225 18.29 -36.38 -44.68
CA SER A 225 17.03 -35.66 -44.78
C SER A 225 17.12 -34.33 -44.06
N GLU A 226 16.59 -33.29 -44.68
CA GLU A 226 16.50 -31.96 -44.10
C GLU A 226 15.04 -31.65 -43.81
N GLN A 227 14.74 -31.21 -42.59
CA GLN A 227 13.41 -30.83 -42.18
C GLN A 227 13.46 -29.48 -41.47
N LEU A 228 12.68 -28.52 -41.94
CA LEU A 228 12.48 -27.26 -41.23
C LEU A 228 11.50 -27.51 -40.07
N GLN A 229 11.91 -27.19 -38.85
CA GLN A 229 11.10 -27.33 -37.64
C GLN A 229 11.02 -26.00 -36.90
N LYS A 230 9.82 -25.61 -36.46
CA LYS A 230 9.64 -24.48 -35.55
C LYS A 230 9.90 -24.92 -34.11
N LYS A 231 10.69 -24.14 -33.39
CA LYS A 231 10.98 -24.35 -31.96
C LYS A 231 10.86 -23.02 -31.21
N PRO A 232 10.42 -23.03 -29.94
CA PRO A 232 10.41 -21.81 -29.13
C PRO A 232 11.83 -21.25 -29.02
N LEU A 233 11.97 -19.93 -29.09
CA LEU A 233 13.27 -19.26 -28.96
C LEU A 233 13.92 -19.56 -27.60
N ILE A 234 13.10 -19.62 -26.55
CA ILE A 234 13.48 -20.08 -25.22
C ILE A 234 12.36 -21.00 -24.74
N SER A 235 12.66 -22.28 -24.52
CA SER A 235 11.65 -23.24 -24.08
C SER A 235 11.17 -22.96 -22.63
N PRO A 236 9.92 -23.32 -22.27
CA PRO A 236 9.44 -23.19 -20.89
C PRO A 236 10.33 -23.94 -19.89
N ASP A 237 10.82 -25.13 -20.27
CA ASP A 237 11.75 -25.91 -19.46
C ASP A 237 13.10 -25.22 -19.24
N GLU A 238 13.60 -24.45 -20.22
CA GLU A 238 14.80 -23.63 -20.03
C GLU A 238 14.57 -22.51 -19.03
N ILE A 239 13.42 -21.82 -19.11
CA ILE A 239 13.04 -20.76 -18.17
C ILE A 239 12.98 -21.30 -16.74
N LEU A 240 12.36 -22.46 -16.53
CA LEU A 240 12.26 -23.11 -15.21
C LEU A 240 13.59 -23.62 -14.65
N ARG A 241 14.62 -23.75 -15.50
CA ARG A 241 15.98 -24.16 -15.10
C ARG A 241 16.94 -22.98 -14.96
N PHE A 242 16.46 -21.74 -14.96
CA PHE A 242 17.32 -20.59 -14.73
C PHE A 242 17.96 -20.65 -13.33
N PRO A 243 19.30 -20.68 -13.22
CA PRO A 243 19.98 -20.59 -11.93
C PRO A 243 19.85 -19.19 -11.35
N GLN A 244 20.18 -19.04 -10.07
CA GLN A 244 20.14 -17.75 -9.37
C GLN A 244 20.86 -16.65 -10.16
N GLY A 245 20.16 -15.52 -10.36
CA GLY A 245 20.66 -14.35 -11.07
C GLY A 245 20.59 -14.45 -12.60
N LYS A 246 20.23 -15.59 -13.21
CA LYS A 246 19.95 -15.68 -14.64
C LYS A 246 18.52 -15.20 -14.91
N CYS A 247 18.37 -14.33 -15.90
CA CYS A 247 17.09 -13.80 -16.34
C CYS A 247 17.07 -13.54 -17.85
N VAL A 248 15.89 -13.22 -18.35
CA VAL A 248 15.68 -12.66 -19.69
C VAL A 248 15.10 -11.27 -19.52
N ILE A 249 15.76 -10.26 -20.12
CA ILE A 249 15.26 -8.89 -20.14
C ILE A 249 14.62 -8.63 -21.51
N THR A 250 13.41 -8.10 -21.50
CA THR A 250 12.75 -7.52 -22.69
C THR A 250 12.40 -6.08 -22.41
N SER A 251 12.80 -5.17 -23.29
CA SER A 251 12.56 -3.74 -23.15
C SER A 251 12.29 -3.13 -24.52
N PRO A 252 11.33 -2.20 -24.66
CA PRO A 252 11.16 -1.44 -25.89
C PRO A 252 12.40 -0.63 -26.27
N ALA A 253 13.27 -0.31 -25.30
CA ALA A 253 14.52 0.38 -25.55
C ALA A 253 15.58 -0.51 -26.24
N TYR A 254 15.44 -1.83 -26.19
CA TYR A 254 16.27 -2.76 -26.96
C TYR A 254 15.59 -3.00 -28.30
N ALA A 255 15.86 -2.10 -29.23
CA ALA A 255 15.31 -2.11 -30.57
C ALA A 255 16.40 -1.95 -31.63
N THR A 256 16.20 -2.62 -32.76
CA THR A 256 16.79 -2.25 -34.05
C THR A 256 15.83 -1.25 -34.73
N GLY A 257 16.28 -0.58 -35.79
CA GLY A 257 15.40 0.34 -36.54
C GLY A 257 14.15 -0.32 -37.15
N ALA A 258 14.08 -1.66 -37.16
CA ALA A 258 12.97 -2.43 -37.72
C ALA A 258 12.14 -3.18 -36.65
N GLU A 259 12.76 -3.59 -35.54
CA GLU A 259 12.14 -4.48 -34.55
C GLU A 259 12.55 -4.09 -33.13
N ALA A 260 11.71 -4.37 -32.14
CA ALA A 260 11.97 -4.07 -30.72
C ALA A 260 11.63 -5.26 -29.83
N LEU A 261 11.91 -5.14 -28.52
CA LEU A 261 11.54 -6.14 -27.50
C LEU A 261 12.28 -7.48 -27.63
N PHE A 262 13.51 -7.46 -28.13
CA PHE A 262 14.33 -8.67 -28.19
C PHE A 262 14.55 -9.27 -26.79
N PRO A 263 14.31 -10.58 -26.60
CA PRO A 263 14.63 -11.25 -25.34
C PRO A 263 16.14 -11.38 -25.20
N TYR A 264 16.69 -10.68 -24.23
CA TYR A 264 18.11 -10.68 -23.93
C TYR A 264 18.38 -11.55 -22.69
N PRO A 265 18.83 -12.81 -22.85
CA PRO A 265 19.21 -13.65 -21.73
C PRO A 265 20.56 -13.17 -21.16
N LEU A 266 20.60 -12.93 -19.85
CA LEU A 266 21.85 -12.63 -19.14
C LEU A 266 21.82 -13.17 -17.71
N LYS A 267 23.01 -13.25 -17.11
CA LYS A 267 23.15 -13.36 -15.67
C LYS A 267 23.46 -11.96 -15.12
N ILE A 268 22.60 -11.44 -14.24
CA ILE A 268 22.75 -10.08 -13.69
C ILE A 268 24.14 -9.95 -13.04
N PRO A 269 25.03 -9.09 -13.59
CA PRO A 269 26.36 -8.93 -13.04
C PRO A 269 26.29 -8.07 -11.77
N VAL A 270 26.71 -8.64 -10.64
CA VAL A 270 26.86 -7.89 -9.39
C VAL A 270 28.33 -7.54 -9.21
N ARG A 271 28.65 -6.24 -9.14
CA ARG A 271 30.04 -5.79 -9.02
C ARG A 271 30.58 -6.14 -7.62
N PRO A 272 31.84 -6.59 -7.48
CA PRO A 272 32.43 -6.87 -6.17
C PRO A 272 32.38 -5.69 -5.20
N GLY A 273 32.49 -4.45 -5.71
CA GLY A 273 32.36 -3.23 -4.91
C GLY A 273 30.97 -3.05 -4.30
N ASP A 274 29.90 -3.47 -4.98
CA ASP A 274 28.54 -3.38 -4.46
C ASP A 274 28.29 -4.46 -3.38
N ILE A 275 28.87 -5.66 -3.55
CA ILE A 275 28.88 -6.71 -2.51
C ILE A 275 29.59 -6.21 -1.25
N LYS A 276 30.74 -5.54 -1.42
CA LYS A 276 31.48 -4.94 -0.32
C LYS A 276 30.64 -3.87 0.38
N ARG A 277 30.04 -2.96 -0.38
CA ARG A 277 29.20 -1.88 0.16
C ARG A 277 27.97 -2.40 0.89
N ALA A 278 27.36 -3.49 0.42
CA ALA A 278 26.25 -4.14 1.11
C ALA A 278 26.67 -4.62 2.51
N LYS A 279 27.79 -5.33 2.62
CA LYS A 279 28.35 -5.78 3.91
C LYS A 279 28.73 -4.62 4.83
N GLU A 280 29.36 -3.58 4.29
CA GLU A 280 29.68 -2.36 5.05
C GLU A 280 28.39 -1.69 5.56
N SER A 281 27.33 -1.65 4.75
CA SER A 281 26.04 -1.06 5.13
C SER A 281 25.34 -1.85 6.25
N GLU A 282 25.41 -3.18 6.22
CA GLU A 282 24.90 -4.04 7.30
C GLU A 282 25.62 -3.77 8.63
N GLN A 283 26.95 -3.61 8.61
CA GLN A 283 27.74 -3.29 9.81
C GLN A 283 27.43 -1.89 10.38
N LEU A 284 27.04 -0.95 9.51
CA LEU A 284 26.64 0.40 9.92
C LEU A 284 25.27 0.44 10.61
N TRP A 285 24.44 -0.60 10.43
CA TRP A 285 23.10 -0.65 11.01
C TRP A 285 23.13 -0.53 12.54
N ASP A 286 23.81 -1.46 13.21
CA ASP A 286 23.84 -1.50 14.68
C ASP A 286 24.72 -0.42 15.28
N SER A 287 25.79 -0.02 14.58
CA SER A 287 26.76 0.96 15.10
C SER A 287 26.26 2.40 15.00
N SER A 288 25.56 2.76 13.91
CA SER A 288 25.25 4.16 13.59
C SER A 288 23.78 4.40 13.32
N ILE A 289 23.15 3.63 12.43
CA ILE A 289 21.81 3.94 11.93
C ILE A 289 20.73 3.69 12.99
N LYS A 290 20.75 2.53 13.64
CA LYS A 290 19.75 2.15 14.65
C LYS A 290 19.73 3.12 15.85
N PRO A 291 20.87 3.49 16.49
CA PRO A 291 20.87 4.46 17.58
C PRO A 291 20.33 5.85 17.16
N GLN A 292 20.64 6.29 15.93
CA GLN A 292 20.12 7.55 15.41
C GLN A 292 18.59 7.52 15.22
N LEU A 293 18.06 6.41 14.69
CA LEU A 293 16.62 6.22 14.52
C LEU A 293 15.91 6.14 15.88
N GLU A 294 16.46 5.44 16.86
CA GLU A 294 15.92 5.38 18.22
C GLU A 294 15.91 6.75 18.89
N LYS A 295 16.99 7.53 18.76
CA LYS A 295 17.06 8.91 19.27
C LYS A 295 16.01 9.80 18.60
N ARG A 296 15.84 9.68 17.28
CA ARG A 296 14.82 10.43 16.52
C ARG A 296 13.41 10.04 16.94
N ALA A 297 13.14 8.75 17.12
CA ALA A 297 11.84 8.25 17.58
C ALA A 297 11.51 8.76 18.99
N LYS A 298 12.50 8.74 19.91
CA LYS A 298 12.36 9.33 21.25
C LYS A 298 12.06 10.83 21.18
N ALA A 299 12.81 11.59 20.39
CA ALA A 299 12.59 13.03 20.22
C ALA A 299 11.22 13.37 19.62
N LEU A 300 10.71 12.55 18.69
CA LEU A 300 9.36 12.68 18.14
C LEU A 300 8.27 12.24 19.12
N SER A 301 8.61 11.39 20.09
CA SER A 301 7.72 10.96 21.16
C SER A 301 7.69 11.94 22.34
N VAL A 302 8.25 13.15 22.18
CA VAL A 302 8.26 14.20 23.21
C VAL A 302 7.46 15.40 22.71
N GLU A 303 6.56 15.92 23.54
CA GLU A 303 5.77 17.11 23.23
C GLU A 303 6.68 18.35 23.20
N ARG A 304 6.74 19.04 22.06
CA ARG A 304 7.72 20.14 21.81
C ARG A 304 7.60 21.31 22.80
N GLN A 305 6.45 21.51 23.43
CA GLN A 305 6.18 22.61 24.35
C GLN A 305 6.53 22.28 25.80
N THR A 306 6.38 21.02 26.22
CA THR A 306 6.51 20.61 27.63
C THR A 306 7.75 19.74 27.90
N GLY A 307 8.39 19.19 26.85
CA GLY A 307 9.56 18.33 26.99
C GLY A 307 9.26 16.95 27.60
N LYS A 308 7.99 16.63 27.86
CA LYS A 308 7.54 15.36 28.41
C LYS A 308 7.26 14.34 27.32
N LEU A 309 7.46 13.06 27.64
CA LEU A 309 7.07 11.96 26.77
C LEU A 309 5.55 12.03 26.51
N LEU A 310 5.14 11.82 25.26
CA LEU A 310 3.73 11.75 24.86
C LEU A 310 3.03 10.66 25.67
N ASP A 311 2.13 11.09 26.55
CA ASP A 311 1.18 10.21 27.21
C ASP A 311 0.03 9.91 26.23
N ILE A 312 -0.09 8.64 25.85
CA ILE A 312 -1.11 8.19 24.89
C ILE A 312 -2.51 8.45 25.44
N ASP A 313 -2.72 8.27 26.75
CA ASP A 313 -4.03 8.42 27.37
C ASP A 313 -4.46 9.89 27.36
N GLU A 314 -3.53 10.80 27.69
CA GLU A 314 -3.78 12.24 27.62
C GLU A 314 -4.08 12.72 26.19
N GLU A 315 -3.33 12.22 25.21
CA GLU A 315 -3.55 12.53 23.79
C GLU A 315 -4.86 11.96 23.24
N LEU A 316 -5.32 10.83 23.76
CA LEU A 316 -6.63 10.28 23.45
C LEU A 316 -7.74 11.18 24.04
N ASP A 317 -7.57 11.61 25.29
CA ASP A 317 -8.51 12.53 25.96
C ASP A 317 -8.58 13.89 25.25
N LYS A 318 -7.44 14.45 24.81
CA LYS A 318 -7.40 15.66 23.98
C LYS A 318 -8.19 15.48 22.68
N ARG A 319 -8.08 14.33 22.00
CA ARG A 319 -8.84 14.03 20.77
C ARG A 319 -10.34 13.84 21.02
N ILE A 320 -10.73 13.23 22.13
CA ILE A 320 -12.13 13.10 22.51
C ILE A 320 -12.73 14.49 22.77
N ARG A 321 -12.02 15.35 23.51
CA ARG A 321 -12.42 16.76 23.70
C ARG A 321 -12.53 17.52 22.39
N PHE A 322 -11.54 17.39 21.50
CA PHE A 322 -11.58 18.00 20.18
C PHE A 322 -12.77 17.51 19.33
N ALA A 323 -13.07 16.22 19.37
CA ALA A 323 -14.22 15.66 18.65
C ALA A 323 -15.56 16.20 19.20
N ARG A 324 -15.68 16.39 20.52
CA ARG A 324 -16.85 17.04 21.13
C ARG A 324 -16.99 18.50 20.70
N ALA A 325 -15.89 19.25 20.68
CA ALA A 325 -15.88 20.65 20.23
C ALA A 325 -16.23 20.79 18.74
N LEU A 326 -15.83 19.82 17.91
CA LEU A 326 -16.16 19.81 16.47
C LEU A 326 -17.64 19.47 16.23
N LEU A 327 -18.20 18.57 17.04
CA LEU A 327 -19.58 18.08 16.92
C LEU A 327 -20.33 18.23 18.26
N PRO A 328 -20.59 19.46 18.73
CA PRO A 328 -21.26 19.65 20.00
C PRO A 328 -22.72 19.24 19.88
N HIS A 329 -23.22 18.59 20.91
CA HIS A 329 -24.63 18.22 21.01
C HIS A 329 -25.41 19.45 21.51
N PRO A 330 -26.65 19.68 21.05
CA PRO A 330 -27.48 20.80 21.53
C PRO A 330 -27.67 20.85 23.06
N ASN A 331 -27.53 19.70 23.73
CA ASN A 331 -27.65 19.57 25.19
C ASN A 331 -26.29 19.54 25.91
N ASP A 332 -25.16 19.69 25.22
CA ASP A 332 -23.86 19.86 25.88
C ASP A 332 -23.77 21.30 26.43
N LEU A 333 -23.38 21.46 27.69
CA LEU A 333 -23.31 22.77 28.38
C LEU A 333 -22.23 23.74 27.83
N GLU A 334 -21.55 23.38 26.73
CA GLU A 334 -20.58 24.23 26.03
C GLU A 334 -20.91 24.28 24.53
N GLU A 335 -22.03 24.90 24.19
CA GLU A 335 -22.10 25.59 22.89
C GLU A 335 -21.28 26.88 23.02
N PRO A 336 -20.39 27.22 22.06
CA PRO A 336 -19.94 28.58 21.93
C PRO A 336 -21.19 29.38 21.53
N VAL A 337 -21.81 29.97 22.54
CA VAL A 337 -22.91 30.92 22.45
C VAL A 337 -22.57 31.91 21.33
N THR A 338 -23.30 31.85 20.23
CA THR A 338 -23.30 32.98 19.29
C THR A 338 -24.19 34.07 19.88
N VAL A 339 -23.83 35.31 19.57
CA VAL A 339 -24.15 36.56 20.30
C VAL A 339 -25.66 36.93 20.36
N ALA A 340 -26.59 36.02 20.07
CA ALA A 340 -27.99 36.35 19.81
C ALA A 340 -29.03 35.83 20.85
N ASP A 341 -28.75 34.82 21.68
CA ASP A 341 -29.82 34.21 22.48
C ASP A 341 -29.81 34.62 23.97
N VAL A 342 -30.57 35.69 24.21
CA VAL A 342 -30.86 36.37 25.47
C VAL A 342 -32.10 35.75 26.15
N LYS A 343 -31.94 35.14 27.34
CA LYS A 343 -32.66 35.42 28.63
C LYS A 343 -32.54 34.27 29.66
N LEU A 344 -32.15 34.65 30.88
CA LEU A 344 -32.19 33.87 32.13
C LEU A 344 -33.63 33.38 32.45
N PRO A 345 -33.85 32.21 33.12
CA PRO A 345 -33.46 32.07 34.53
C PRO A 345 -33.02 30.67 35.06
N VAL A 346 -32.05 30.72 35.99
CA VAL A 346 -32.01 30.14 37.36
C VAL A 346 -32.00 28.61 37.58
N ASN A 347 -30.88 28.18 38.21
CA ASN A 347 -30.63 27.03 39.12
C ASN A 347 -30.61 25.58 38.57
N ALA A 348 -29.40 24.99 38.54
CA ALA A 348 -29.12 23.64 39.06
C ALA A 348 -27.60 23.36 39.12
N ALA A 349 -26.93 23.77 40.21
CA ALA A 349 -25.56 23.35 40.51
C ALA A 349 -25.58 21.93 41.11
N GLY A 350 -24.96 20.94 40.45
CA GLY A 350 -24.72 19.62 41.07
C GLY A 350 -24.36 18.46 40.13
N ALA A 351 -24.61 18.52 38.82
CA ALA A 351 -24.54 17.33 37.97
C ALA A 351 -23.18 17.09 37.25
N ASN A 352 -22.30 18.10 37.15
CA ASN A 352 -21.14 18.05 36.25
C ASN A 352 -20.01 17.08 36.65
N SER A 353 -19.85 16.71 37.92
CA SER A 353 -18.71 15.83 38.30
C SER A 353 -18.97 14.33 38.11
N LEU A 354 -20.22 13.91 37.96
CA LEU A 354 -20.59 12.48 37.92
C LEU A 354 -20.58 11.93 36.50
N ALA A 355 -21.08 12.69 35.52
CA ALA A 355 -21.17 12.25 34.12
C ALA A 355 -19.78 12.12 33.46
N GLU A 356 -18.85 13.03 33.75
CA GLU A 356 -17.46 12.90 33.30
C GLU A 356 -16.75 11.70 33.93
N LYS A 357 -16.96 11.44 35.23
CA LYS A 357 -16.37 10.28 35.91
C LYS A 357 -16.91 8.94 35.38
N ILE A 358 -18.18 8.87 35.00
CA ILE A 358 -18.81 7.65 34.47
C ILE A 358 -18.31 7.34 33.06
N ALA A 359 -18.24 8.34 32.18
CA ALA A 359 -17.76 8.17 30.81
C ALA A 359 -16.26 7.78 30.76
N VAL A 360 -15.42 8.45 31.55
CA VAL A 360 -13.98 8.14 31.68
C VAL A 360 -13.77 6.77 32.34
N GLY A 361 -14.60 6.40 33.32
CA GLY A 361 -14.55 5.11 33.99
C GLY A 361 -14.84 3.91 33.08
N ASN A 362 -15.81 4.05 32.17
CA ASN A 362 -16.16 2.99 31.21
C ASN A 362 -15.08 2.77 30.14
N ILE A 363 -14.39 3.85 29.71
CA ILE A 363 -13.27 3.75 28.76
C ILE A 363 -12.06 3.07 29.41
N ARG A 364 -11.71 3.43 30.65
CA ARG A 364 -10.64 2.77 31.42
C ARG A 364 -10.90 1.28 31.65
N LYS A 365 -12.16 0.88 31.89
CA LYS A 365 -12.55 -0.55 31.99
C LYS A 365 -12.37 -1.30 30.66
N LYS A 366 -12.79 -0.71 29.53
CA LYS A 366 -12.60 -1.33 28.21
C LYS A 366 -11.12 -1.49 27.85
N LEU A 367 -10.28 -0.52 28.16
CA LEU A 367 -8.83 -0.59 27.92
C LEU A 367 -8.12 -1.62 28.81
N LYS A 368 -8.51 -1.74 30.10
CA LYS A 368 -7.98 -2.79 30.98
C LYS A 368 -8.39 -4.20 30.54
N ASN A 369 -9.61 -4.36 30.02
CA ASN A 369 -10.08 -5.66 29.52
C ASN A 369 -9.39 -6.06 28.20
N LEU A 370 -8.93 -5.08 27.41
CA LEU A 370 -8.10 -5.33 26.22
C LEU A 370 -6.63 -5.62 26.55
N SER A 371 -6.13 -5.20 27.71
CA SER A 371 -4.75 -5.47 28.16
C SER A 371 -4.59 -6.76 28.98
N LEU A 372 -5.69 -7.48 29.28
CA LEU A 372 -5.70 -8.70 30.10
C LEU A 372 -5.98 -9.98 29.29
N GLY A 373 -5.81 -9.93 27.97
CA GLY A 373 -5.75 -11.10 27.12
C GLY A 373 -4.36 -11.72 27.10
N ASP A 374 -3.86 -12.18 28.26
CA ASP A 374 -2.76 -13.13 28.33
C ASP A 374 -3.33 -14.55 28.33
N ARG A 375 -3.38 -15.14 27.14
CA ARG A 375 -3.00 -16.53 26.85
C ARG A 375 -2.92 -16.76 25.35
#